data_AF-A0A2E3WYQ6-F1
#
_entry.id   AF-A0A2E3WYQ6-F1
#
_cell.length_a   1.000
_cell.length_b   1.000
_cell.length_c   1.000
_cell.angle_alpha   90.00
_cell.angle_beta   90.00
_cell.angle_gamma   90.00
#
_symmetry.space_group_name_H-M   'P 1'
#
loop_
_entity.id
_entity.type
_entity.pdbx_description
1 polymer ?
#
loop_
_entity_poly.entity_id
_entity_poly.type
_entity_poly.pdbx_seq_one_letter_code
_entity_poly.pdbx_strand_id
1 'polypeptide(L)'
;MASIVPVLVLTAIVVGFGIFLVVVTGMLGPKLPQSELKKKSYECGIEVQETGHSKIPIKFYLTAILFILFDIEIIFMYPWAVTFADSITGGYGLQVLLAMGVFLFVFIVGLFWEVKSKALEWE
;
A
#
# COMPACT_ATOMS: atom_id res chain seq x y z
N MET A 1 -4.53 24.66 -10.24
CA MET A 1 -6.01 24.63 -10.14
C MET A 1 -6.65 23.94 -11.35
N ALA A 2 -6.37 24.34 -12.59
CA ALA A 2 -6.95 23.67 -13.78
C ALA A 2 -6.60 22.16 -13.89
N SER A 3 -5.46 21.72 -13.34
CA SER A 3 -5.02 20.32 -13.38
C SER A 3 -5.67 19.40 -12.34
N ILE A 4 -6.23 19.95 -11.24
CA ILE A 4 -6.88 19.12 -10.19
C ILE A 4 -8.31 18.75 -10.59
N VAL A 5 -8.96 19.61 -11.39
CA VAL A 5 -10.36 19.44 -11.80
C VAL A 5 -10.56 18.15 -12.59
N PRO A 6 -9.75 17.81 -13.62
CA PRO A 6 -9.87 16.53 -14.31
C PRO A 6 -9.69 15.32 -13.38
N VAL A 7 -8.75 15.40 -12.43
CA VAL A 7 -8.49 14.32 -11.47
C VAL A 7 -9.71 14.10 -10.57
N LEU A 8 -10.26 15.17 -9.99
CA LEU A 8 -11.44 15.10 -9.13
C LEU A 8 -12.67 14.59 -9.88
N VAL A 9 -12.88 15.03 -11.12
CA VAL A 9 -13.98 14.56 -11.97
C VAL A 9 -13.82 13.07 -12.25
N LEU A 10 -12.62 12.60 -12.60
CA LEU A 10 -12.37 11.19 -12.86
C LEU A 10 -12.57 10.34 -11.59
N THR A 11 -12.05 10.79 -10.45
CA THR A 11 -12.28 10.11 -9.16
C THR A 11 -13.77 10.02 -8.84
N ALA A 12 -14.53 11.10 -9.04
CA ALA A 12 -15.97 11.11 -8.81
C ALA A 12 -16.72 10.12 -9.74
N ILE A 13 -16.33 10.05 -11.01
CA ILE A 13 -16.91 9.09 -11.96
C ILE A 13 -16.59 7.66 -11.54
N VAL A 14 -15.35 7.34 -11.18
CA VAL A 14 -14.95 5.98 -10.77
C VAL A 14 -15.69 5.54 -9.50
N VAL A 15 -15.71 6.39 -8.48
CA VAL A 15 -16.42 6.11 -7.23
C VAL A 15 -17.92 6.01 -7.47
N GLY A 16 -18.50 6.94 -8.23
CA GLY A 16 -19.91 6.94 -8.58
C GLY A 16 -20.32 5.70 -9.37
N PHE A 17 -19.50 5.25 -10.32
CA PHE A 17 -19.72 4.03 -11.08
C PHE A 17 -19.63 2.78 -10.20
N GLY A 18 -18.66 2.71 -9.28
CA GLY A 18 -18.56 1.62 -8.31
C GLY A 18 -19.80 1.52 -7.41
N ILE A 19 -20.28 2.65 -6.88
CA ILE A 19 -21.51 2.72 -6.09
C ILE A 19 -22.71 2.31 -6.94
N PHE A 20 -22.82 2.83 -8.18
CA PHE A 20 -23.90 2.48 -9.11
C PHE A 20 -23.97 0.97 -9.35
N LEU A 21 -22.84 0.31 -9.61
CA LEU A 21 -22.80 -1.14 -9.81
C LEU A 21 -23.25 -1.91 -8.57
N VAL A 22 -22.79 -1.52 -7.37
CA VAL A 22 -23.20 -2.17 -6.11
C VAL A 22 -24.71 -2.00 -5.86
N VAL A 23 -25.26 -0.82 -6.12
CA VAL A 23 -26.69 -0.54 -5.96
C VAL A 23 -27.53 -1.32 -6.97
N VAL A 24 -27.17 -1.26 -8.26
CA VAL A 24 -27.92 -1.94 -9.33
C VAL A 24 -27.88 -3.45 -9.13
N THR A 25 -26.72 -4.03 -8.81
CA THR A 25 -26.63 -5.48 -8.54
C THR A 25 -27.40 -5.89 -7.29
N GLY A 26 -27.38 -5.08 -6.23
CA GLY A 26 -28.20 -5.30 -5.04
C GLY A 26 -29.71 -5.17 -5.27
N MET A 27 -30.13 -4.34 -6.22
CA MET A 27 -31.54 -4.15 -6.59
C MET A 27 -32.06 -5.24 -7.53
N LEU A 28 -31.26 -5.63 -8.53
CA LEU A 28 -31.62 -6.65 -9.52
C LEU A 28 -31.45 -8.09 -9.01
N GLY A 29 -30.65 -8.29 -7.96
CA GLY A 29 -30.40 -9.60 -7.37
C GLY A 29 -31.64 -10.26 -6.74
N PRO A 30 -31.74 -11.61 -6.76
CA PRO A 30 -32.84 -12.32 -6.13
C PRO A 30 -32.89 -12.07 -4.61
N LYS A 31 -34.02 -11.53 -4.12
CA LYS A 31 -34.26 -11.31 -2.69
C LYS A 31 -34.76 -12.58 -2.01
N LEU A 32 -33.91 -13.61 -1.95
CA LEU A 32 -34.23 -14.82 -1.19
C LEU A 32 -34.33 -14.52 0.30
N PRO A 33 -35.21 -15.22 1.05
CA PRO A 33 -35.29 -15.11 2.50
C PRO A 33 -33.91 -15.35 3.12
N GLN A 34 -33.49 -14.40 3.95
CA GLN A 34 -32.21 -14.41 4.61
C GLN A 34 -32.27 -15.38 5.79
N SER A 35 -31.99 -16.66 5.55
CA SER A 35 -31.89 -17.66 6.63
C SER A 35 -30.64 -17.41 7.47
N GLU A 36 -30.68 -17.76 8.75
CA GLU A 36 -29.52 -17.70 9.65
C GLU A 36 -28.34 -18.52 9.10
N LEU A 37 -28.62 -19.65 8.44
CA LEU A 37 -27.60 -20.47 7.78
C LEU A 37 -26.87 -19.74 6.64
N LYS A 38 -27.54 -18.84 5.92
CA LYS A 38 -26.93 -18.06 4.82
C LYS A 38 -25.98 -16.97 5.34
N LYS A 39 -26.20 -16.49 6.56
CA LYS A 39 -25.38 -15.47 7.22
C LYS A 39 -24.26 -16.05 8.07
N LYS A 40 -24.30 -17.36 8.35
CA LYS A 40 -23.26 -18.06 9.13
C LYS A 40 -21.95 -18.06 8.35
N SER A 41 -20.84 -17.84 9.07
CA SER A 41 -19.49 -18.00 8.52
C SER A 41 -19.30 -19.39 7.92
N TYR A 42 -18.61 -19.44 6.78
CA TYR A 42 -18.37 -20.68 6.06
C TYR A 42 -17.36 -21.55 6.81
N GLU A 43 -17.80 -22.70 7.32
CA GLU A 43 -16.95 -23.73 7.93
C GLU A 43 -17.56 -25.13 7.70
N CYS A 44 -18.06 -25.39 6.48
CA CYS A 44 -18.71 -26.67 6.11
C CYS A 44 -19.82 -27.13 7.08
N GLY A 45 -20.58 -26.20 7.67
CA GLY A 45 -21.67 -26.48 8.60
C GLY A 45 -21.27 -26.56 10.07
N ILE A 46 -19.97 -26.57 10.38
CA ILE A 46 -19.45 -26.54 11.75
C ILE A 46 -19.71 -25.15 12.35
N GLU A 47 -20.04 -25.09 13.64
CA GLU A 47 -20.08 -23.81 14.35
C GLU A 47 -18.66 -23.27 14.48
N VAL A 48 -18.45 -22.07 13.92
CA VAL A 48 -17.18 -21.37 14.05
C VAL A 48 -16.99 -21.10 15.54
N GLN A 49 -16.07 -21.85 16.14
CA GLN A 49 -15.55 -21.48 17.44
C GLN A 49 -14.77 -20.19 17.23
N GLU A 50 -15.22 -19.13 17.90
CA GLU A 50 -14.43 -17.94 18.17
C GLU A 50 -13.17 -18.42 18.92
N THR A 51 -12.16 -18.86 18.16
CA THR A 51 -10.88 -19.25 18.71
C THR A 51 -10.26 -17.97 19.25
N GLY A 52 -10.39 -17.78 20.56
CA GLY A 52 -9.89 -16.61 21.26
C GLY A 52 -8.44 -16.35 20.86
N HIS A 53 -8.24 -15.24 20.17
CA HIS A 53 -6.95 -14.74 19.69
C HIS A 53 -6.16 -15.74 18.82
N SER A 54 -6.62 -16.00 17.59
CA SER A 54 -5.71 -16.46 16.55
C SER A 54 -4.57 -15.44 16.40
N LYS A 55 -3.35 -15.86 16.77
CA LYS A 55 -2.17 -15.00 16.67
C LYS A 55 -1.79 -14.88 15.20
N ILE A 56 -2.07 -13.72 14.62
CA ILE A 56 -1.57 -13.39 13.28
C ILE A 56 -0.03 -13.44 13.31
N PRO A 57 0.62 -14.08 12.33
CA PRO A 57 2.08 -14.12 12.27
C PRO A 57 2.71 -12.72 12.26
N ILE A 58 3.78 -12.52 13.04
CA ILE A 58 4.50 -11.23 13.11
C ILE A 58 5.14 -10.83 11.77
N LYS A 59 5.27 -11.77 10.82
CA LYS A 59 5.82 -11.54 9.48
C LYS A 59 5.11 -10.40 8.75
N PHE A 60 3.78 -10.32 8.85
CA PHE A 60 2.99 -9.23 8.26
C PHE A 60 3.35 -7.86 8.82
N TYR A 61 3.65 -7.80 10.13
CA TYR A 61 4.06 -6.57 10.79
C TYR A 61 5.46 -6.13 10.35
N LEU A 62 6.41 -7.06 10.24
CA LEU A 62 7.77 -6.77 9.75
C LEU A 62 7.73 -6.27 8.30
N THR A 63 6.94 -6.91 7.44
CA THR A 63 6.76 -6.45 6.05
C THR A 63 6.11 -5.08 5.96
N ALA A 64 5.12 -4.78 6.82
CA ALA A 64 4.47 -3.47 6.83
C ALA A 64 5.42 -2.35 7.27
N ILE A 65 6.23 -2.58 8.30
CA ILE A 65 7.24 -1.58 8.74
C ILE A 65 8.27 -1.34 7.64
N LEU A 66 8.78 -2.40 7.01
CA LEU A 66 9.71 -2.27 5.91
C LEU A 66 9.12 -1.46 4.75
N PHE A 67 7.86 -1.71 4.40
CA PHE A 67 7.16 -0.94 3.38
C PHE A 67 7.05 0.54 3.75
N ILE A 68 6.72 0.87 5.00
CA ILE A 68 6.64 2.26 5.48
C ILE A 68 8.01 2.94 5.39
N LEU A 69 9.09 2.26 5.77
CA LEU A 69 10.44 2.81 5.67
C LEU A 69 10.85 3.09 4.22
N PHE A 70 10.52 2.19 3.30
CA PHE A 70 10.78 2.38 1.87
C PHE A 70 9.92 3.50 1.26
N ASP A 71 8.65 3.63 1.66
CA ASP A 71 7.78 4.73 1.20
C ASP A 71 8.31 6.10 1.65
N ILE A 72 8.78 6.20 2.91
CA ILE A 72 9.43 7.40 3.43
C ILE A 72 10.69 7.76 2.63
N GLU A 73 11.48 6.77 2.21
CA GLU A 73 12.66 6.99 1.37
C GLU A 73 12.27 7.65 0.02
N ILE A 74 11.23 7.12 -0.63
CA ILE A 74 10.74 7.66 -1.91
C ILE A 74 10.26 9.11 -1.75
N ILE A 75 9.62 9.45 -0.63
CA ILE A 75 9.21 10.83 -0.33
C ILE A 75 10.43 11.78 -0.32
N PHE A 76 11.60 11.33 0.13
CA PHE A 76 12.84 12.12 0.07
C PHE A 76 13.49 12.13 -1.30
N MET A 77 13.39 11.02 -2.05
CA MET A 77 13.95 10.93 -3.40
C MET A 77 13.20 11.80 -4.41
N TYR A 78 11.89 11.98 -4.26
CA TYR A 78 11.08 12.68 -5.26
C TYR A 78 11.45 14.16 -5.44
N PRO A 79 11.55 14.98 -4.37
CA PRO A 79 11.98 16.38 -4.49
C PRO A 79 13.41 16.50 -5.03
N TRP A 80 14.30 15.59 -4.63
CA TRP A 80 15.66 15.53 -5.16
C TRP A 80 15.67 15.25 -6.66
N ALA A 81 14.88 14.27 -7.12
CA ALA A 81 14.82 13.87 -8.53
C ALA A 81 14.31 15.00 -9.42
N VAL A 82 13.30 15.74 -8.96
CA VAL A 82 12.73 16.88 -9.70
C VAL A 82 13.70 18.07 -9.77
N THR A 83 14.47 18.33 -8.70
CA THR A 83 15.37 19.49 -8.60
C THR A 83 16.82 19.20 -9.06
N PHE A 84 17.11 17.95 -9.41
CA PHE A 84 18.46 17.54 -9.81
C PHE A 84 18.95 18.23 -11.08
N ALA A 85 18.05 18.41 -12.08
CA ALA A 85 18.38 19.11 -13.32
C ALA A 85 18.86 20.54 -13.08
N ASP A 86 18.13 21.29 -12.24
CA ASP A 86 18.51 22.66 -11.85
C ASP A 86 19.83 22.69 -11.07
N SER A 87 20.08 21.66 -10.26
CA SER A 87 21.31 21.53 -9.47
C SER A 87 22.54 21.33 -10.36
N ILE A 88 22.41 20.65 -11.49
CA ILE A 88 23.49 20.49 -12.48
C ILE A 88 23.83 21.85 -13.10
N THR A 89 22.82 22.61 -13.52
CA THR A 89 23.01 23.94 -14.12
C THR A 89 23.59 24.94 -13.13
N GLY A 90 23.26 24.82 -11.84
CA GLY A 90 23.80 25.65 -10.76
C GLY A 90 25.24 25.33 -10.34
N GLY A 91 25.89 24.30 -10.91
CA GLY A 91 27.28 23.94 -10.63
C GLY A 91 27.50 23.11 -9.36
N TYR A 92 26.45 22.78 -8.61
CA TYR A 92 26.51 21.97 -7.38
C TYR A 92 25.92 20.56 -7.54
N GLY A 93 25.64 20.14 -8.77
CA GLY A 93 25.04 18.83 -9.08
C GLY A 93 25.86 17.65 -8.56
N LEU A 94 27.20 17.74 -8.54
CA LEU A 94 28.05 16.67 -8.02
C LEU A 94 27.88 16.49 -6.50
N GLN A 95 27.78 17.57 -5.73
CA GLN A 95 27.56 17.49 -4.28
C GLN A 95 26.19 16.92 -3.96
N VAL A 96 25.16 17.36 -4.69
CA VAL A 96 23.78 16.88 -4.53
C VAL A 96 23.64 15.41 -4.92
N LEU A 97 24.36 14.97 -5.96
CA LEU A 97 24.43 13.56 -6.35
C LEU A 97 25.10 12.71 -5.26
N LEU A 98 26.24 13.16 -4.73
CA LEU A 98 26.96 12.45 -3.68
C LEU A 98 26.13 12.34 -2.39
N ALA A 99 25.45 13.41 -2.00
CA ALA A 99 24.56 13.40 -0.83
C ALA A 99 23.45 12.35 -0.96
N MET A 100 22.79 12.29 -2.13
CA MET A 100 21.79 11.26 -2.40
C MET A 100 22.40 9.85 -2.51
N GLY A 101 23.60 9.73 -3.09
CA GLY A 101 24.33 8.47 -3.14
C GLY A 101 24.64 7.90 -1.75
N VAL A 102 25.06 8.75 -0.80
CA VAL A 102 25.27 8.35 0.60
C VAL A 102 23.94 7.96 1.27
N PHE A 103 22.88 8.72 1.04
CA PHE A 103 21.55 8.42 1.56
C PHE A 103 21.06 7.03 1.11
N LEU A 104 21.11 6.76 -0.20
CA LEU A 104 20.75 5.45 -0.76
C LEU A 104 21.68 4.33 -0.26
N PHE A 105 22.97 4.60 -0.13
CA PHE A 105 23.93 3.61 0.36
C PHE A 105 23.58 3.13 1.78
N VAL A 106 23.26 4.05 2.69
CA VAL A 106 22.85 3.70 4.06
C VAL A 106 21.60 2.82 4.04
N PHE A 107 20.63 3.15 3.19
CA PHE A 107 19.40 2.39 3.07
C PHE A 107 19.62 0.98 2.51
N ILE A 108 20.41 0.86 1.43
CA ILE A 108 20.78 -0.44 0.82
C ILE A 108 21.49 -1.35 1.84
N VAL A 109 22.34 -0.79 2.70
CA VAL A 109 22.98 -1.56 3.78
C VAL A 109 21.95 -2.09 4.78
N GLY A 110 20.95 -1.28 5.15
CA GLY A 110 19.83 -1.71 5.98
C GLY A 110 19.04 -2.86 5.35
N LEU A 111 18.64 -2.71 4.09
CA LEU A 111 17.95 -3.77 3.34
C LEU A 111 18.76 -5.06 3.26
N PHE A 112 20.06 -4.95 2.98
CA PHE A 112 20.95 -6.11 2.92
C PHE A 112 20.99 -6.85 4.27
N TRP A 113 21.01 -6.11 5.38
CA TRP A 113 21.00 -6.69 6.71
C TRP A 113 19.68 -7.39 7.04
N GLU A 114 18.54 -6.82 6.64
CA GLU A 114 17.22 -7.43 6.84
C GLU A 114 17.05 -8.73 6.04
N VAL A 115 17.48 -8.75 4.78
CA VAL A 115 17.49 -9.97 3.95
C VAL A 115 18.38 -11.03 4.58
N LYS A 116 19.57 -10.66 5.05
CA LYS A 116 20.48 -11.59 5.75
C LYS A 116 19.88 -12.13 7.05
N SER A 117 19.08 -11.32 7.73
CA SER A 117 18.40 -11.69 8.98
C SER A 117 17.18 -12.59 8.76
N LYS A 118 16.86 -12.95 7.51
CA LYS A 118 15.73 -13.82 7.14
C LYS A 118 14.37 -13.30 7.63
N ALA A 119 14.28 -12.00 7.92
CA ALA A 119 13.05 -11.37 8.43
C ALA A 119 11.88 -11.44 7.42
N LEU A 120 12.20 -11.71 6.16
CA LEU A 120 11.27 -11.79 5.03
C LEU A 120 11.01 -13.22 4.55
N GLU A 121 11.42 -14.26 5.29
CA GLU A 121 11.18 -15.65 4.89
C GLU A 121 9.73 -16.09 5.17
N TRP A 122 9.04 -16.45 4.09
CA TRP A 122 7.67 -16.97 4.08
C TRP A 122 7.69 -18.49 3.93
N GLU A 123 7.88 -19.19 5.04
CA GLU A 123 7.26 -20.51 5.25
C GLU A 123 5.78 -20.35 5.62
#